data_AF-A0A825GHT6-F1
#
_entry.id   AF-A0A825GHT6-F1
#
_cell.length_a   1.000
_cell.length_b   1.000
_cell.length_c   1.000
_cell.angle_alpha   90.00
_cell.angle_beta   90.00
_cell.angle_gamma   90.00
#
_symmetry.space_group_name_H-M   'P 1'
#
loop_
_entity.id
_entity.type
_entity.pdbx_description
1 polymer ?
#
loop_
_entity_poly.entity_id
_entity_poly.type
_entity_poly.pdbx_seq_one_letter_code
_entity_poly.pdbx_strand_id
1 'polypeptide(L)'
;MKILLTGATGFIGINFVLRLYKKYEIIALVRKTSNIEKIKGYCKIYYYDGSIDSIEDIFKKEKIDGVVHLASLVPSTVNPINDISKLIEANIVFGSFLLQIVNQYKISFFINTATFGSYCNSLEYRPATLYASIKKAFEDIMYYYTLISKSVFTNLLLFNIYGPNDEKYLFSFLQKISNTNQELLMGDGSQIVDYSHVYDIADAFDCLIELIQKDPEFCKNKIFSLKGKERKSLKEVVALYEEVLGKKLNIKWGARPKRELEIMQPWEGGENLPNWKQKISLREGFVKMTNEKSENIVVLGAGIAGISAAYHLKQQNKQVKVFEKNNDHGGLCGGFFVDSIKGKFWFDNAVHLSFAKDESVRKAFFSSAKHHTHIPKPLNYYNGIWVKHPAQNNLYALPLDIKLKAIKDMLQNTYENIKVENFEQWLKAQYGEFFSEEFSMKYTRKYWTLDAKDLNTNPMFVGPRFYKPSVDEILTGAMSEDTPVTYYAKEMYYPIKGGYKAFLEGMVKEIDIAYQKEVTAIDN
;
A
#
# COMPACT_ATOMS: atom_id res chain seq x y z
N MET A 1 17.19 -22.39 15.60
CA MET A 1 17.48 -23.20 14.41
C MET A 1 17.46 -22.29 13.20
N LYS A 2 18.48 -22.42 12.34
CA LYS A 2 18.70 -21.62 11.14
C LYS A 2 18.32 -22.41 9.90
N ILE A 3 17.32 -21.91 9.16
CA ILE A 3 16.71 -22.63 8.02
C ILE A 3 17.00 -21.90 6.73
N LEU A 4 17.59 -22.59 5.76
CA LEU A 4 17.66 -22.11 4.38
C LEU A 4 16.34 -22.39 3.68
N LEU A 5 15.66 -21.34 3.24
CA LEU A 5 14.41 -21.39 2.51
C LEU A 5 14.62 -20.97 1.06
N THR A 6 14.30 -21.86 0.13
CA THR A 6 14.22 -21.50 -1.30
C THR A 6 12.76 -21.29 -1.68
N GLY A 7 12.50 -20.44 -2.68
CA GLY A 7 11.13 -20.08 -3.06
C GLY A 7 10.44 -19.16 -2.05
N ALA A 8 11.23 -18.45 -1.23
CA ALA A 8 10.74 -17.58 -0.15
C ALA A 8 9.82 -16.45 -0.61
N THR A 9 9.93 -16.00 -1.87
CA THR A 9 9.08 -14.96 -2.46
C THR A 9 7.85 -15.53 -3.18
N GLY A 10 7.64 -16.84 -3.13
CA GLY A 10 6.47 -17.51 -3.66
C GLY A 10 5.32 -17.52 -2.65
N PHE A 11 4.14 -17.97 -3.10
CA PHE A 11 2.91 -18.00 -2.27
C PHE A 11 3.11 -18.75 -0.93
N ILE A 12 3.60 -19.99 -0.96
CA ILE A 12 3.86 -20.75 0.27
C ILE A 12 5.04 -20.14 1.04
N GLY A 13 6.09 -19.71 0.35
CA GLY A 13 7.30 -19.15 0.95
C GLY A 13 7.06 -17.89 1.76
N ILE A 14 6.28 -16.93 1.25
CA ILE A 14 5.95 -15.69 1.97
C ILE A 14 5.22 -16.03 3.27
N ASN A 15 4.22 -16.92 3.18
CA ASN A 15 3.44 -17.33 4.34
C ASN A 15 4.26 -18.15 5.34
N PHE A 16 5.21 -18.98 4.87
CA PHE A 16 6.17 -19.66 5.72
C PHE A 16 7.03 -18.64 6.51
N VAL A 17 7.60 -17.65 5.82
CA VAL A 17 8.44 -16.62 6.45
C VAL A 17 7.64 -15.85 7.49
N LEU A 18 6.51 -15.25 7.10
CA LEU A 18 5.72 -14.39 7.98
C LEU A 18 5.16 -15.14 9.19
N ARG A 19 4.89 -16.44 9.05
CA ARG A 19 4.36 -17.26 10.13
C ARG A 19 5.43 -17.78 11.10
N LEU A 20 6.65 -18.05 10.61
CA LEU A 20 7.66 -18.78 11.36
C LEU A 20 8.94 -17.98 11.70
N TYR A 21 9.08 -16.72 11.23
CA TYR A 21 10.29 -15.92 11.49
C TYR A 21 10.61 -15.68 12.97
N LYS A 22 9.61 -15.73 13.86
CA LYS A 22 9.83 -15.60 15.31
C LYS A 22 10.40 -16.88 15.94
N LYS A 23 10.20 -18.03 15.29
CA LYS A 23 10.61 -19.35 15.79
C LYS A 23 11.92 -19.82 15.17
N TYR A 24 12.15 -19.49 13.90
CA TYR A 24 13.32 -19.88 13.15
C TYR A 24 14.08 -18.67 12.61
N GLU A 25 15.41 -18.76 12.59
CA GLU A 25 16.22 -17.79 11.86
C GLU A 25 16.21 -18.18 10.38
N ILE A 26 15.45 -17.45 9.57
CA ILE A 26 15.22 -17.80 8.17
C ILE A 26 16.23 -17.10 7.27
N ILE A 27 16.89 -17.89 6.42
CA ILE A 27 17.74 -17.41 5.33
C ILE A 27 17.03 -17.70 4.02
N ALA A 28 16.61 -16.66 3.31
CA ALA A 28 15.93 -16.78 2.03
C ALA A 28 16.93 -16.73 0.88
N LEU A 29 16.99 -17.80 0.09
CA LEU A 29 17.71 -17.83 -1.18
C LEU A 29 16.76 -17.50 -2.33
N VAL A 30 16.97 -16.34 -2.96
CA VAL A 30 16.09 -15.78 -3.98
C VAL A 30 16.86 -15.44 -5.25
N ARG A 31 16.15 -15.21 -6.37
CA ARG A 31 16.77 -14.67 -7.58
C ARG A 31 16.87 -13.15 -7.45
N LYS A 32 17.84 -12.52 -8.12
CA LYS A 32 17.94 -11.04 -8.18
C LYS A 32 16.66 -10.37 -8.68
N THR A 33 15.87 -11.07 -9.50
CA THR A 33 14.60 -10.59 -10.07
C THR A 33 13.38 -10.82 -9.17
N SER A 34 13.54 -11.47 -8.01
CA SER A 34 12.43 -11.73 -7.09
C SER A 34 12.01 -10.45 -6.34
N ASN A 35 10.70 -10.24 -6.19
CA ASN A 35 10.16 -9.19 -5.31
C ASN A 35 10.27 -9.64 -3.84
N ILE A 36 11.08 -8.93 -3.05
CA ILE A 36 11.39 -9.27 -1.66
C ILE A 36 10.61 -8.43 -0.63
N GLU A 37 9.80 -7.46 -1.06
CA GLU A 37 9.18 -6.47 -0.15
C GLU A 37 8.39 -7.12 0.99
N LYS A 38 7.63 -8.18 0.68
CA LYS A 38 6.79 -8.89 1.66
C LYS A 38 7.57 -9.68 2.71
N ILE A 39 8.85 -9.97 2.47
CA ILE A 39 9.69 -10.80 3.37
C ILE A 39 10.87 -10.01 3.96
N LYS A 40 11.06 -8.76 3.50
CA LYS A 40 12.12 -7.87 3.98
C LYS A 40 11.90 -7.54 5.45
N GLY A 41 12.94 -7.70 6.27
CA GLY A 41 12.86 -7.52 7.73
C GLY A 41 12.48 -8.77 8.52
N TYR A 42 12.01 -9.83 7.85
CA TYR A 42 11.64 -11.10 8.50
C TYR A 42 12.64 -12.23 8.25
N CYS A 43 13.59 -12.06 7.34
CA CYS A 43 14.61 -13.05 7.00
C CYS A 43 15.86 -12.39 6.43
N LYS A 44 16.99 -13.11 6.44
CA LYS A 44 18.23 -12.70 5.77
C LYS A 44 18.18 -13.12 4.30
N ILE A 45 18.50 -12.21 3.38
CA ILE A 45 18.39 -12.45 1.93
C ILE A 45 19.76 -12.77 1.34
N TYR A 46 19.84 -13.86 0.57
CA TYR A 46 20.94 -14.18 -0.33
C TYR A 46 20.42 -14.38 -1.76
N TYR A 47 21.29 -14.12 -2.73
CA TYR A 47 20.93 -14.19 -4.15
C TYR A 47 21.57 -15.39 -4.83
N TYR A 48 20.75 -16.19 -5.51
CA TYR A 48 21.18 -17.25 -6.41
C TYR A 48 21.47 -16.65 -7.79
N ASP A 49 22.64 -16.96 -8.34
CA ASP A 49 23.09 -16.46 -9.64
C ASP A 49 23.05 -17.52 -10.77
N GLY A 50 22.63 -18.75 -10.46
CA GLY A 50 22.64 -19.87 -11.41
C GLY A 50 23.75 -20.89 -11.15
N SER A 51 24.70 -20.60 -10.26
CA SER A 51 25.84 -21.47 -9.95
C SER A 51 25.70 -22.17 -8.59
N ILE A 52 26.31 -23.35 -8.48
CA ILE A 52 26.46 -24.05 -7.20
C ILE A 52 27.33 -23.25 -6.21
N ASP A 53 28.30 -22.48 -6.69
CA ASP A 53 29.19 -21.66 -5.86
C ASP A 53 28.40 -20.62 -5.07
N SER A 54 27.41 -19.96 -5.69
CA SER A 54 26.54 -19.00 -5.00
C SER A 54 25.73 -19.62 -3.86
N ILE A 55 25.43 -20.93 -3.95
CA ILE A 55 24.78 -21.71 -2.90
C ILE A 55 25.81 -22.03 -1.81
N GLU A 56 26.95 -22.61 -2.20
CA GLU A 56 28.02 -23.04 -1.29
C GLU A 56 28.53 -21.89 -0.41
N ASP A 57 28.63 -20.69 -0.98
CA ASP A 57 29.01 -19.45 -0.28
C ASP A 57 28.14 -19.17 0.95
N ILE A 58 26.85 -19.50 0.89
CA ILE A 58 25.92 -19.33 2.01
C ILE A 58 26.27 -20.30 3.12
N PHE A 59 26.53 -21.56 2.79
CA PHE A 59 26.90 -22.59 3.78
C PHE A 59 28.29 -22.37 4.40
N LYS A 60 29.18 -21.64 3.71
CA LYS A 60 30.45 -21.17 4.28
C LYS A 60 30.24 -20.02 5.28
N LYS A 61 29.31 -19.10 4.99
CA LYS A 61 29.05 -17.88 5.80
C LYS A 61 28.07 -18.13 6.94
N GLU A 62 27.19 -19.11 6.82
CA GLU A 62 26.06 -19.34 7.69
C GLU A 62 26.02 -20.79 8.18
N LYS A 63 25.78 -20.98 9.47
CA LYS A 63 25.58 -22.31 10.05
C LYS A 63 24.15 -22.81 9.82
N ILE A 64 23.87 -23.32 8.63
CA ILE A 64 22.53 -23.84 8.26
C ILE A 64 22.26 -25.16 9.01
N ASP A 65 21.13 -25.25 9.70
CA ASP A 65 20.70 -26.48 10.39
C ASP A 65 19.83 -27.38 9.50
N GLY A 66 19.06 -26.78 8.59
CA GLY A 66 18.13 -27.48 7.72
C GLY A 66 17.71 -26.68 6.48
N VAL A 67 17.23 -27.37 5.45
CA VAL A 67 16.79 -26.77 4.20
C VAL A 67 15.32 -27.09 3.93
N VAL A 68 14.54 -26.06 3.58
CA VAL A 68 13.17 -26.20 3.08
C VAL A 68 13.13 -25.74 1.62
N HIS A 69 12.80 -26.66 0.71
CA HIS A 69 12.82 -26.43 -0.72
C HIS A 69 11.41 -26.20 -1.30
N LEU A 70 11.04 -24.93 -1.45
CA LEU A 70 9.77 -24.50 -2.07
C LEU A 70 9.96 -23.87 -3.45
N ALA A 71 11.21 -23.62 -3.88
CA ALA A 71 11.48 -23.05 -5.18
C ALA A 71 10.99 -24.02 -6.27
N SER A 72 10.12 -23.52 -7.13
CA SER A 72 9.60 -24.30 -8.24
C SER A 72 9.07 -23.38 -9.33
N LEU A 73 9.28 -23.79 -10.58
CA LEU A 73 8.63 -23.17 -11.73
C LEU A 73 7.40 -24.00 -12.11
N VAL A 74 6.23 -23.45 -11.83
CA VAL A 74 4.92 -24.09 -12.08
C VAL A 74 4.27 -23.43 -13.32
N PRO A 75 4.07 -24.17 -14.43
CA PRO A 75 3.29 -23.69 -15.56
C PRO A 75 1.86 -23.36 -15.16
N SER A 76 1.26 -22.33 -15.76
CA SER A 76 -0.16 -22.01 -15.56
C SER A 76 -0.88 -21.83 -16.88
N THR A 77 -2.21 -21.80 -16.86
CA THR A 77 -3.02 -21.52 -18.05
C THR A 77 -2.77 -20.12 -18.62
N VAL A 78 -2.34 -19.17 -17.77
CA VAL A 78 -2.02 -17.79 -18.17
C VAL A 78 -0.58 -17.67 -18.66
N ASN A 79 0.33 -18.49 -18.15
CA ASN A 79 1.72 -18.58 -18.58
C ASN A 79 2.04 -20.02 -18.97
N PRO A 80 1.56 -20.49 -20.15
CA PRO A 80 1.94 -21.80 -20.65
C PRO A 80 3.44 -21.76 -20.94
N ILE A 81 4.19 -22.66 -20.30
CA ILE A 81 5.63 -22.79 -20.54
C ILE A 81 5.81 -23.94 -21.52
N ASN A 82 6.19 -23.61 -22.74
CA ASN A 82 6.56 -24.59 -23.76
C ASN A 82 8.06 -24.94 -23.71
N ASP A 83 8.84 -24.26 -22.86
CA ASP A 83 10.28 -24.43 -22.75
C ASP A 83 10.62 -25.42 -21.62
N ILE A 84 10.81 -26.68 -22.01
CA ILE A 84 11.19 -27.77 -21.10
C ILE A 84 12.53 -27.51 -20.40
N SER A 85 13.46 -26.82 -21.07
CA SER A 85 14.80 -26.55 -20.53
C SER A 85 14.71 -25.70 -19.27
N LYS A 86 13.87 -24.66 -19.28
CA LYS A 86 13.62 -23.82 -18.08
C LYS A 86 12.99 -24.61 -16.94
N LEU A 87 12.11 -25.57 -17.24
CA LEU A 87 11.50 -26.40 -16.21
C LEU A 87 12.51 -27.36 -15.58
N ILE A 88 13.39 -27.96 -16.39
CA ILE A 88 14.48 -28.82 -15.92
C ILE A 88 15.48 -28.00 -15.09
N GLU A 89 15.91 -26.85 -15.59
CA GLU A 89 16.85 -25.98 -14.89
C GLU A 89 16.32 -25.56 -13.51
N ALA A 90 15.07 -25.07 -13.46
CA ALA A 90 14.49 -24.54 -12.23
C ALA A 90 14.09 -25.61 -11.21
N ASN A 91 13.62 -26.79 -11.67
CA ASN A 91 13.06 -27.81 -10.77
C ASN A 91 13.95 -29.04 -10.57
N ILE A 92 14.94 -29.29 -11.45
CA ILE A 92 15.89 -30.41 -11.33
C ILE A 92 17.28 -29.90 -11.01
N VAL A 93 17.87 -29.05 -11.87
CA VAL A 93 19.28 -28.64 -11.75
C VAL A 93 19.50 -27.88 -10.44
N PHE A 94 18.72 -26.82 -10.19
CA PHE A 94 18.84 -26.03 -8.97
C PHE A 94 18.63 -26.88 -7.70
N GLY A 95 17.60 -27.72 -7.68
CA GLY A 95 17.35 -28.64 -6.58
C GLY A 95 18.51 -29.61 -6.35
N SER A 96 19.11 -30.13 -7.43
CA SER A 96 20.21 -31.10 -7.36
C SER A 96 21.48 -30.47 -6.77
N PHE A 97 21.77 -29.21 -7.07
CA PHE A 97 22.86 -28.48 -6.42
C PHE A 97 22.65 -28.36 -4.91
N LEU A 98 21.42 -28.10 -4.46
CA LEU A 98 21.12 -28.06 -3.03
C LEU A 98 21.31 -29.43 -2.37
N LEU A 99 20.89 -30.52 -3.01
CA LEU A 99 21.09 -31.89 -2.49
C LEU A 99 22.57 -32.21 -2.33
N GLN A 100 23.39 -31.85 -3.33
CA GLN A 100 24.85 -32.03 -3.28
C GLN A 100 25.46 -31.26 -2.09
N ILE A 101 25.12 -29.98 -1.94
CA ILE A 101 25.64 -29.14 -0.85
C ILE A 101 25.16 -29.64 0.53
N VAL A 102 23.88 -30.02 0.66
CA VAL A 102 23.33 -30.60 1.90
C VAL A 102 24.11 -31.83 2.33
N ASN A 103 24.42 -32.72 1.38
CA ASN A 103 25.20 -33.92 1.66
C ASN A 103 26.65 -33.58 2.03
N GLN A 104 27.30 -32.67 1.29
CA GLN A 104 28.68 -32.24 1.54
C GLN A 104 28.84 -31.61 2.93
N TYR A 105 27.91 -30.74 3.34
CA TYR A 105 27.96 -30.03 4.61
C TYR A 105 27.25 -30.78 5.76
N LYS A 106 26.69 -31.97 5.49
CA LYS A 106 26.01 -32.84 6.47
C LYS A 106 24.91 -32.12 7.24
N ILE A 107 24.08 -31.39 6.51
CA ILE A 107 22.95 -30.63 7.07
C ILE A 107 21.91 -31.58 7.65
N SER A 108 21.25 -31.24 8.76
CA SER A 108 20.39 -32.19 9.48
C SER A 108 19.24 -32.72 8.62
N PHE A 109 18.62 -31.85 7.80
CA PHE A 109 17.50 -32.24 6.96
C PHE A 109 17.34 -31.41 5.68
N PHE A 110 16.64 -32.01 4.72
CA PHE A 110 16.12 -31.38 3.52
C PHE A 110 14.65 -31.79 3.33
N ILE A 111 13.75 -30.82 3.41
CA ILE A 111 12.31 -31.01 3.17
C ILE A 111 11.99 -30.51 1.77
N ASN A 112 11.55 -31.43 0.91
CA ASN A 112 11.03 -31.12 -0.41
C ASN A 112 9.50 -31.03 -0.41
N THR A 113 8.95 -30.40 -1.44
CA THR A 113 7.52 -30.45 -1.75
C THR A 113 7.27 -31.41 -2.91
N ALA A 114 6.40 -32.39 -2.70
CA ALA A 114 5.85 -33.25 -3.76
C ALA A 114 4.47 -32.72 -4.17
N THR A 115 3.91 -33.26 -5.26
CA THR A 115 2.59 -32.84 -5.76
C THR A 115 1.67 -34.03 -5.97
N PHE A 116 0.41 -33.88 -5.55
CA PHE A 116 -0.64 -34.87 -5.84
C PHE A 116 -0.85 -35.09 -7.35
N GLY A 117 -0.42 -34.13 -8.19
CA GLY A 117 -0.50 -34.22 -9.65
C GLY A 117 0.29 -35.38 -10.26
N SER A 118 1.18 -36.03 -9.49
CA SER A 118 1.90 -37.24 -9.90
C SER A 118 1.00 -38.49 -9.99
N TYR A 119 -0.24 -38.43 -9.47
CA TYR A 119 -1.15 -39.57 -9.31
C TYR A 119 -2.54 -39.28 -9.91
N CYS A 120 -2.57 -38.89 -11.17
CA CYS A 120 -3.76 -38.51 -11.91
C CYS A 120 -4.73 -39.69 -12.06
N ASN A 121 -5.84 -39.68 -11.32
CA ASN A 121 -6.89 -40.70 -11.36
C ASN A 121 -6.35 -42.13 -11.21
N SER A 122 -5.30 -42.29 -10.40
CA SER A 122 -4.56 -43.55 -10.22
C SER A 122 -3.99 -43.62 -8.81
N LEU A 123 -3.93 -44.80 -8.22
CA LEU A 123 -3.18 -45.03 -6.98
C LEU A 123 -1.67 -45.10 -7.24
N GLU A 124 -1.29 -45.56 -8.43
CA GLU A 124 0.09 -45.62 -8.92
C GLU A 124 0.48 -44.35 -9.68
N TYR A 125 1.79 -44.17 -9.89
CA TYR A 125 2.33 -43.03 -10.62
C TYR A 125 1.71 -42.89 -12.02
N ARG A 126 1.05 -41.75 -12.24
CA ARG A 126 0.45 -41.35 -13.51
C ARG A 126 0.39 -39.82 -13.54
N PRO A 127 1.38 -39.12 -14.09
CA PRO A 127 1.47 -37.67 -13.97
C PRO A 127 0.38 -36.97 -14.80
N ALA A 128 -0.30 -35.99 -14.20
CA ALA A 128 -1.31 -35.16 -14.89
C ALA A 128 -0.68 -34.13 -15.85
N THR A 129 0.59 -33.78 -15.63
CA THR A 129 1.30 -32.71 -16.35
C THR A 129 2.79 -33.00 -16.42
N LEU A 130 3.49 -32.37 -17.37
CA LEU A 130 4.96 -32.38 -17.45
C LEU A 130 5.61 -31.89 -16.14
N TYR A 131 5.01 -30.88 -15.49
CA TYR A 131 5.46 -30.41 -14.19
C TYR A 131 5.44 -31.52 -13.12
N ALA A 132 4.37 -32.30 -13.06
CA ALA A 132 4.28 -33.44 -12.14
C ALA A 132 5.34 -34.50 -12.45
N SER A 133 5.62 -34.78 -13.73
CA SER A 133 6.70 -35.69 -14.13
C SER A 133 8.07 -35.19 -13.66
N ILE A 134 8.34 -33.90 -13.79
CA ILE A 134 9.60 -33.28 -13.36
C ILE A 134 9.75 -33.31 -11.84
N LYS A 135 8.67 -33.03 -11.09
CA LYS A 135 8.68 -33.17 -9.62
C LYS A 135 8.98 -34.61 -9.19
N LYS A 136 8.40 -35.60 -9.87
CA LYS A 136 8.70 -37.01 -9.60
C LYS A 136 10.15 -37.38 -9.93
N ALA A 137 10.69 -36.91 -11.06
CA ALA A 137 12.09 -37.12 -11.40
C ALA A 137 13.05 -36.54 -10.35
N PHE A 138 12.73 -35.36 -9.79
CA PHE A 138 13.51 -34.78 -8.70
C PHE A 138 13.40 -35.59 -7.39
N GLU A 139 12.23 -36.15 -7.07
CA GLU A 139 12.09 -37.08 -5.93
C GLU A 139 13.02 -38.29 -6.06
N ASP A 140 13.18 -38.84 -7.27
CA ASP A 140 14.04 -39.99 -7.52
C ASP A 140 15.53 -39.62 -7.39
N ILE A 141 15.93 -38.41 -7.80
CA ILE A 141 17.29 -37.88 -7.54
C ILE A 141 17.50 -37.69 -6.02
N MET A 142 16.51 -37.15 -5.31
CA MET A 142 16.57 -36.99 -3.87
C MET A 142 16.69 -38.34 -3.14
N TYR A 143 16.00 -39.38 -3.64
CA TYR A 143 16.06 -40.72 -3.08
C TYR A 143 17.48 -41.28 -3.05
N TYR A 144 18.29 -41.03 -4.09
CA TYR A 144 19.70 -41.40 -4.08
C TYR A 144 20.45 -40.81 -2.87
N TYR A 145 20.24 -39.51 -2.59
CA TYR A 145 20.87 -38.86 -1.44
C TYR A 145 20.39 -39.42 -0.09
N THR A 146 19.14 -39.88 -0.01
CA THR A 146 18.63 -40.59 1.17
C THR A 146 19.42 -41.87 1.47
N LEU A 147 19.89 -42.58 0.43
CA LEU A 147 20.62 -43.84 0.59
C LEU A 147 22.07 -43.63 1.04
N ILE A 148 22.71 -42.56 0.58
CA ILE A 148 24.14 -42.33 0.81
C ILE A 148 24.43 -41.38 1.98
N SER A 149 23.44 -40.61 2.43
CA SER A 149 23.62 -39.56 3.42
C SER A 149 23.06 -39.92 4.79
N LYS A 150 23.62 -39.26 5.81
CA LYS A 150 23.07 -39.24 7.17
C LYS A 150 22.00 -38.16 7.36
N SER A 151 21.90 -37.21 6.42
CA SER A 151 20.86 -36.18 6.43
C SER A 151 19.46 -36.80 6.22
N VAL A 152 18.45 -36.21 6.84
CA VAL A 152 17.05 -36.62 6.66
C VAL A 152 16.49 -35.94 5.41
N PHE A 153 16.22 -36.73 4.37
CA PHE A 153 15.49 -36.28 3.17
C PHE A 153 14.06 -36.76 3.23
N THR A 154 13.10 -35.85 3.09
CA THR A 154 11.68 -36.15 3.24
C THR A 154 10.82 -35.22 2.38
N ASN A 155 9.60 -35.65 2.05
CA ASN A 155 8.68 -34.91 1.20
C ASN A 155 7.38 -34.58 1.95
N LEU A 156 6.89 -33.36 1.74
CA LEU A 156 5.48 -33.01 1.95
C LEU A 156 4.76 -33.03 0.61
N LEU A 157 3.80 -33.94 0.44
CA LEU A 157 2.95 -33.98 -0.74
C LEU A 157 1.79 -33.00 -0.57
N LEU A 158 1.77 -32.00 -1.45
CA LEU A 158 0.83 -30.90 -1.41
C LEU A 158 -0.33 -31.13 -2.39
N PHE A 159 -1.54 -30.84 -1.92
CA PHE A 159 -2.77 -30.73 -2.73
C PHE A 159 -2.98 -29.30 -3.18
N ASN A 160 -4.23 -28.88 -3.44
CA ASN A 160 -4.49 -27.49 -3.78
C ASN A 160 -4.35 -26.63 -2.51
N ILE A 161 -3.71 -25.48 -2.66
CA ILE A 161 -3.46 -24.56 -1.55
C ILE A 161 -4.13 -23.24 -1.87
N TYR A 162 -4.74 -22.63 -0.87
CA TYR A 162 -5.36 -21.32 -0.97
C TYR A 162 -5.07 -20.48 0.28
N GLY A 163 -5.22 -19.16 0.16
CA GLY A 163 -4.92 -18.25 1.26
C GLY A 163 -4.37 -16.91 0.78
N PRO A 164 -3.94 -16.06 1.72
CA PRO A 164 -3.37 -14.75 1.43
C PRO A 164 -2.02 -14.83 0.71
N ASN A 165 -1.67 -13.75 0.00
CA ASN A 165 -0.47 -13.68 -0.86
C ASN A 165 -0.49 -14.62 -2.08
N ASP A 166 -1.63 -15.23 -2.39
CA ASP A 166 -1.86 -15.87 -3.68
C ASP A 166 -2.18 -14.81 -4.75
N GLU A 167 -1.44 -14.88 -5.87
CA GLU A 167 -1.61 -14.00 -7.03
C GLU A 167 -1.94 -14.74 -8.33
N LYS A 168 -1.87 -16.08 -8.30
CA LYS A 168 -1.82 -16.93 -9.51
C LYS A 168 -2.80 -18.10 -9.50
N TYR A 169 -3.42 -18.44 -8.38
CA TYR A 169 -4.37 -19.55 -8.29
C TYR A 169 -5.81 -19.07 -8.25
N LEU A 170 -6.74 -20.02 -8.27
CA LEU A 170 -8.18 -19.84 -8.50
C LEU A 170 -8.78 -18.67 -7.70
N PHE A 171 -8.57 -18.65 -6.38
CA PHE A 171 -9.22 -17.67 -5.51
C PHE A 171 -8.72 -16.24 -5.75
N SER A 172 -7.47 -16.07 -6.17
CA SER A 172 -6.98 -14.75 -6.61
C SER A 172 -7.71 -14.24 -7.85
N PHE A 173 -8.11 -15.15 -8.77
CA PHE A 173 -8.92 -14.80 -9.94
C PHE A 173 -10.38 -14.55 -9.58
N LEU A 174 -10.98 -15.38 -8.72
CA LEU A 174 -12.35 -15.20 -8.25
C LEU A 174 -12.51 -13.83 -7.54
N GLN A 175 -11.51 -13.44 -6.74
CA GLN A 175 -11.47 -12.12 -6.10
C GLN A 175 -11.31 -10.97 -7.11
N LYS A 176 -10.57 -11.16 -8.22
CA LYS A 176 -10.44 -10.13 -9.25
C LYS A 176 -11.77 -9.91 -9.98
N ILE A 177 -12.43 -10.99 -10.40
CA ILE A 177 -13.72 -10.90 -11.10
C ILE A 177 -14.86 -10.44 -10.18
N SER A 178 -14.75 -10.64 -8.86
CA SER A 178 -15.74 -10.07 -7.93
C SER A 178 -15.78 -8.55 -8.00
N ASN A 179 -14.65 -7.91 -8.31
CA ASN A 179 -14.52 -6.46 -8.41
C ASN A 179 -14.86 -5.94 -9.82
N THR A 180 -14.46 -6.67 -10.87
CA THR A 180 -14.63 -6.22 -12.27
C THR A 180 -15.93 -6.70 -12.91
N ASN A 181 -16.59 -7.70 -12.32
CA ASN A 181 -17.75 -8.41 -12.88
C ASN A 181 -17.48 -9.07 -14.26
N GLN A 182 -16.20 -9.27 -14.62
CA GLN A 182 -15.81 -9.93 -15.85
C GLN A 182 -16.29 -11.40 -15.87
N GLU A 183 -16.68 -11.87 -17.06
CA GLU A 183 -17.06 -13.27 -17.25
C GLU A 183 -15.84 -14.18 -17.10
N LEU A 184 -15.98 -15.23 -16.29
CA LEU A 184 -14.97 -16.28 -16.12
C LEU A 184 -15.46 -17.59 -16.72
N LEU A 185 -14.75 -18.07 -17.74
CA LEU A 185 -15.01 -19.38 -18.36
C LEU A 185 -14.37 -20.50 -17.52
N MET A 186 -15.16 -21.49 -17.11
CA MET A 186 -14.70 -22.65 -16.33
C MET A 186 -15.14 -23.97 -16.97
N GLY A 187 -14.53 -25.08 -16.54
CA GLY A 187 -15.02 -26.43 -16.84
C GLY A 187 -16.38 -26.69 -16.20
N ASP A 188 -16.85 -27.93 -16.17
CA ASP A 188 -18.15 -28.27 -15.57
C ASP A 188 -18.18 -28.15 -14.03
N GLY A 189 -17.00 -28.16 -13.39
CA GLY A 189 -16.84 -28.04 -11.94
C GLY A 189 -17.11 -29.34 -11.18
N SER A 190 -17.21 -30.47 -11.87
CA SER A 190 -17.59 -31.77 -11.29
C SER A 190 -16.45 -32.49 -10.57
N GLN A 191 -15.19 -32.07 -10.78
CA GLN A 191 -14.04 -32.66 -10.12
C GLN A 191 -14.06 -32.42 -8.62
N ILE A 192 -13.73 -33.46 -7.84
CA ILE A 192 -13.54 -33.33 -6.40
C ILE A 192 -12.17 -32.71 -6.16
N VAL A 193 -12.14 -31.66 -5.35
CA VAL A 193 -10.94 -30.92 -5.01
C VAL A 193 -10.65 -31.04 -3.52
N ASP A 194 -9.37 -31.03 -3.21
CA ASP A 194 -8.83 -31.04 -1.86
C ASP A 194 -8.03 -29.75 -1.68
N TYR A 195 -8.51 -28.87 -0.80
CA TYR A 195 -7.93 -27.55 -0.53
C TYR A 195 -7.50 -27.43 0.93
N SER A 196 -6.26 -27.00 1.13
CA SER A 196 -5.71 -26.65 2.44
C SER A 196 -5.31 -25.19 2.50
N HIS A 197 -5.60 -24.53 3.63
CA HIS A 197 -5.21 -23.14 3.83
C HIS A 197 -3.68 -23.04 3.99
N VAL A 198 -3.05 -22.04 3.38
CA VAL A 198 -1.58 -21.88 3.38
C VAL A 198 -0.97 -21.80 4.78
N TYR A 199 -1.73 -21.30 5.76
CA TYR A 199 -1.32 -21.30 7.17
C TYR A 199 -1.25 -22.71 7.78
N ASP A 200 -2.18 -23.61 7.44
CA ASP A 200 -2.09 -25.01 7.86
C ASP A 200 -0.91 -25.72 7.18
N ILE A 201 -0.61 -25.35 5.92
CA ILE A 201 0.58 -25.85 5.22
C ILE A 201 1.86 -25.38 5.90
N ALA A 202 1.96 -24.10 6.29
CA ALA A 202 3.10 -23.60 7.03
C ALA A 202 3.23 -24.27 8.42
N ASP A 203 2.11 -24.52 9.13
CA ASP A 203 2.08 -25.33 10.35
C ASP A 203 2.55 -26.78 10.10
N ALA A 204 2.31 -27.34 8.90
CA ALA A 204 2.78 -28.67 8.54
C ALA A 204 4.30 -28.73 8.42
N PHE A 205 4.92 -27.72 7.81
CA PHE A 205 6.38 -27.63 7.80
C PHE A 205 6.95 -27.50 9.20
N ASP A 206 6.35 -26.65 10.05
CA ASP A 206 6.75 -26.51 11.44
C ASP A 206 6.69 -27.84 12.20
N CYS A 207 5.57 -28.56 12.06
CA CYS A 207 5.36 -29.87 12.66
C CYS A 207 6.37 -30.92 12.16
N LEU A 208 6.66 -30.94 10.85
CA LEU A 208 7.64 -31.86 10.28
C LEU A 208 9.07 -31.52 10.75
N ILE A 209 9.43 -30.24 10.82
CA ILE A 209 10.74 -29.82 11.34
C ILE A 209 10.90 -30.31 12.78
N GLU A 210 9.90 -30.13 13.64
CA GLU A 210 9.93 -30.64 15.01
C GLU A 210 10.00 -32.16 15.08
N LEU A 211 9.28 -32.86 14.21
CA LEU A 211 9.28 -34.32 14.18
C LEU A 211 10.65 -34.86 13.80
N ILE A 212 11.31 -34.25 12.81
CA ILE A 212 12.67 -34.62 12.41
C ILE A 212 13.65 -34.47 13.57
N GLN A 213 13.50 -33.45 14.43
CA GLN A 213 14.37 -33.30 15.60
C GLN A 213 14.15 -34.38 16.66
N LYS A 214 12.93 -34.92 16.75
CA LYS A 214 12.56 -35.95 17.74
C LYS A 214 12.87 -37.35 17.25
N ASP A 215 12.57 -37.64 16.00
CA ASP A 215 12.71 -38.96 15.38
C ASP A 215 13.16 -38.84 13.90
N PRO A 216 14.45 -38.55 13.67
CA PRO A 216 14.98 -38.32 12.33
C PRO A 216 14.88 -39.56 11.43
N GLU A 217 15.07 -40.76 11.98
CA GLU A 217 15.00 -42.02 11.22
C GLU A 217 13.57 -42.32 10.76
N PHE A 218 12.56 -42.07 11.60
CA PHE A 218 11.15 -42.21 11.19
C PHE A 218 10.81 -41.33 9.99
N CYS A 219 11.34 -40.11 9.92
CA CYS A 219 11.06 -39.17 8.84
C CYS A 219 11.82 -39.45 7.54
N LYS A 220 12.85 -40.30 7.58
CA LYS A 220 13.75 -40.55 6.45
C LYS A 220 13.02 -41.26 5.30
N ASN A 221 13.18 -40.74 4.09
CA ASN A 221 12.54 -41.23 2.86
C ASN A 221 10.99 -41.21 2.88
N LYS A 222 10.37 -40.43 3.75
CA LYS A 222 8.91 -40.38 3.85
C LYS A 222 8.29 -39.41 2.85
N ILE A 223 7.06 -39.72 2.47
CA ILE A 223 6.16 -38.80 1.77
C ILE A 223 4.93 -38.62 2.64
N PHE A 224 4.85 -37.50 3.33
CA PHE A 224 3.68 -37.15 4.13
C PHE A 224 2.67 -36.36 3.29
N SER A 225 1.46 -36.90 3.19
CA SER A 225 0.35 -36.38 2.40
C SER A 225 -0.44 -35.37 3.23
N LEU A 226 -0.44 -34.10 2.82
CA LEU A 226 -1.17 -33.04 3.51
C LEU A 226 -2.60 -32.93 2.97
N LYS A 227 -3.41 -33.94 3.30
CA LYS A 227 -4.80 -34.04 2.87
C LYS A 227 -5.68 -33.02 3.61
N GLY A 228 -6.56 -32.37 2.87
CA GLY A 228 -7.59 -31.49 3.41
C GLY A 228 -8.69 -32.28 4.11
N LYS A 229 -9.30 -31.63 5.09
CA LYS A 229 -10.43 -32.10 5.89
C LYS A 229 -11.72 -32.13 5.08
N GLU A 230 -11.85 -31.25 4.09
CA GLU A 230 -13.08 -31.04 3.33
C GLU A 230 -12.82 -31.27 1.84
N ARG A 231 -13.37 -32.37 1.31
CA ARG A 231 -13.39 -32.63 -0.13
C ARG A 231 -14.78 -32.37 -0.68
N LYS A 232 -14.84 -31.49 -1.66
CA LYS A 232 -16.07 -31.03 -2.32
C LYS A 232 -15.82 -30.91 -3.81
N SER A 233 -16.86 -30.90 -4.62
CA SER A 233 -16.71 -30.53 -6.03
C SER A 233 -16.20 -29.09 -6.15
N LEU A 234 -15.46 -28.79 -7.22
CA LEU A 234 -14.99 -27.43 -7.49
C LEU A 234 -16.17 -26.43 -7.50
N LYS A 235 -17.31 -26.85 -8.03
CA LYS A 235 -18.53 -26.04 -8.07
C LYS A 235 -19.06 -25.70 -6.67
N GLU A 236 -19.07 -26.66 -5.75
CA GLU A 236 -19.45 -26.43 -4.34
C GLU A 236 -18.46 -25.52 -3.61
N VAL A 237 -17.15 -25.67 -3.86
CA VAL A 237 -16.12 -24.80 -3.28
C VAL A 237 -16.30 -23.35 -3.74
N VAL A 238 -16.57 -23.13 -5.04
CA VAL A 238 -16.86 -21.80 -5.57
C VAL A 238 -18.15 -21.24 -5.00
N ALA A 239 -19.21 -22.05 -4.88
CA ALA A 239 -20.47 -21.62 -4.27
C ALA A 239 -20.29 -21.17 -2.81
N LEU A 240 -19.47 -21.88 -2.03
CA LEU A 240 -19.14 -21.49 -0.66
C LEU A 240 -18.34 -20.17 -0.62
N TYR A 241 -17.44 -19.95 -1.58
CA TYR A 241 -16.72 -18.68 -1.70
C TYR A 241 -17.66 -17.50 -2.05
N GLU A 242 -18.63 -17.70 -2.96
CA GLU A 242 -19.67 -16.71 -3.28
C GLU A 242 -20.55 -16.37 -2.07
N GLU A 243 -20.89 -17.36 -1.23
CA GLU A 243 -21.63 -17.15 0.01
C GLU A 243 -20.86 -16.23 0.96
N VAL A 244 -19.56 -16.50 1.17
CA VAL A 244 -18.71 -15.67 2.04
C VAL A 244 -18.54 -14.26 1.48
N LEU A 245 -18.45 -14.11 0.16
CA LEU A 245 -18.41 -12.80 -0.50
C LEU A 245 -19.76 -12.05 -0.43
N GLY A 246 -20.87 -12.74 -0.17
CA GLY A 246 -22.22 -12.18 -0.28
C GLY A 246 -22.58 -11.77 -1.72
N LYS A 247 -21.89 -12.32 -2.73
CA LYS A 247 -22.05 -11.94 -4.14
C LYS A 247 -21.89 -13.14 -5.07
N LYS A 248 -22.78 -13.22 -6.06
CA LYS A 248 -22.66 -14.16 -7.19
C LYS A 248 -21.67 -13.64 -8.23
N LEU A 249 -20.79 -14.53 -8.69
CA LEU A 249 -19.76 -14.23 -9.68
C LEU A 249 -20.26 -14.60 -11.08
N ASN A 250 -19.81 -13.84 -12.08
CA ASN A 250 -20.16 -14.08 -13.48
C ASN A 250 -19.34 -15.26 -14.04
N ILE A 251 -19.75 -16.49 -13.73
CA ILE A 251 -19.04 -17.72 -14.11
C ILE A 251 -19.86 -18.52 -15.12
N LYS A 252 -19.24 -18.81 -16.27
CA LYS A 252 -19.81 -19.70 -17.29
C LYS A 252 -19.24 -21.11 -17.14
N TRP A 253 -19.99 -21.95 -16.44
CA TRP A 253 -19.68 -23.37 -16.24
C TRP A 253 -19.84 -24.16 -17.54
N GLY A 254 -18.96 -25.15 -17.76
CA GLY A 254 -18.96 -25.99 -18.96
C GLY A 254 -18.47 -25.30 -20.24
N ALA A 255 -18.02 -24.05 -20.15
CA ALA A 255 -17.52 -23.29 -21.29
C ALA A 255 -16.11 -23.72 -21.74
N ARG A 256 -15.35 -24.37 -20.85
CA ARG A 256 -14.05 -24.96 -21.19
C ARG A 256 -14.18 -26.47 -21.38
N PRO A 257 -13.56 -27.05 -22.43
CA PRO A 257 -13.56 -28.49 -22.62
C PRO A 257 -12.79 -29.18 -21.49
N LYS A 258 -13.21 -30.41 -21.16
CA LYS A 258 -12.52 -31.26 -20.20
C LYS A 258 -11.12 -31.59 -20.71
N ARG A 259 -10.12 -31.56 -19.82
CA ARG A 259 -8.75 -31.98 -20.18
C ARG A 259 -8.64 -33.50 -20.07
N GLU A 260 -7.87 -34.10 -20.97
CA GLU A 260 -7.64 -35.55 -20.98
C GLU A 260 -7.07 -36.08 -19.65
N LEU A 261 -6.10 -35.35 -19.08
CA LEU A 261 -5.48 -35.66 -17.79
C LEU A 261 -6.00 -34.75 -16.66
N GLU A 262 -7.31 -34.48 -16.67
CA GLU A 262 -7.96 -33.80 -15.55
C GLU A 262 -8.09 -34.72 -14.35
N ILE A 263 -7.58 -34.28 -13.20
CA ILE A 263 -7.71 -35.01 -11.94
C ILE A 263 -9.15 -34.84 -11.45
N MET A 264 -9.91 -35.93 -11.47
CA MET A 264 -11.31 -35.96 -11.05
C MET A 264 -11.48 -36.29 -9.57
N GLN A 265 -10.52 -37.05 -9.02
CA GLN A 265 -10.48 -37.44 -7.61
C GLN A 265 -9.08 -37.16 -7.05
N PRO A 266 -8.96 -36.50 -5.89
CA PRO A 266 -7.69 -36.33 -5.20
C PRO A 266 -7.10 -37.70 -4.83
N TRP A 267 -5.78 -37.81 -4.91
CA TRP A 267 -5.07 -39.04 -4.57
C TRP A 267 -5.21 -39.38 -3.08
N GLU A 268 -5.37 -40.67 -2.77
CA GLU A 268 -5.56 -41.16 -1.41
C GLU A 268 -4.33 -41.82 -0.78
N GLY A 269 -3.20 -41.84 -1.47
CA GLY A 269 -1.97 -42.39 -0.93
C GLY A 269 -1.16 -41.41 -0.04
N GLY A 270 0.01 -41.89 0.35
CA GLY A 270 0.96 -41.21 1.23
C GLY A 270 0.62 -41.36 2.71
N GLU A 271 1.62 -41.09 3.56
CA GLU A 271 1.49 -41.23 5.01
C GLU A 271 0.91 -39.95 5.64
N ASN A 272 0.17 -40.07 6.73
CA ASN A 272 -0.26 -38.88 7.47
C ASN A 272 0.92 -38.32 8.25
N LEU A 273 1.10 -36.99 8.25
CA LEU A 273 2.06 -36.34 9.12
C LEU A 273 1.58 -36.43 10.58
N PRO A 274 2.31 -37.12 11.49
CA PRO A 274 1.89 -37.25 12.88
C PRO A 274 1.71 -35.90 13.56
N ASN A 275 0.68 -35.77 14.41
CA ASN A 275 0.33 -34.56 15.16
C ASN A 275 -0.07 -33.33 14.32
N TRP A 276 -0.04 -33.44 12.99
CA TRP A 276 -0.60 -32.42 12.12
C TRP A 276 -2.02 -32.79 11.70
N LYS A 277 -2.90 -31.79 11.73
CA LYS A 277 -4.24 -31.85 11.14
C LYS A 277 -4.59 -30.46 10.64
N GLN A 278 -5.33 -30.38 9.54
CA GLN A 278 -5.87 -29.11 9.08
C GLN A 278 -6.79 -28.50 10.15
N LYS A 279 -6.52 -27.26 10.54
CA LYS A 279 -7.31 -26.54 11.55
C LYS A 279 -8.33 -25.61 10.91
N ILE A 280 -7.99 -24.97 9.79
CA ILE A 280 -8.82 -23.96 9.14
C ILE A 280 -9.74 -24.64 8.12
N SER A 281 -11.05 -24.52 8.33
CA SER A 281 -12.06 -24.94 7.34
C SER A 281 -12.05 -24.06 6.09
N LEU A 282 -12.64 -24.54 5.00
CA LEU A 282 -12.78 -23.77 3.75
C LEU A 282 -13.42 -22.41 4.00
N ARG A 283 -14.56 -22.41 4.73
CA ARG A 283 -15.32 -21.20 5.04
C ARG A 283 -14.50 -20.21 5.87
N GLU A 284 -13.85 -20.66 6.94
CA GLU A 284 -13.01 -19.79 7.78
C GLU A 284 -11.83 -19.21 6.98
N GLY A 285 -11.20 -20.03 6.14
CA GLY A 285 -10.11 -19.55 5.27
C GLY A 285 -10.58 -18.51 4.27
N PHE A 286 -11.77 -18.67 3.67
CA PHE A 286 -12.36 -17.65 2.79
C PHE A 286 -12.63 -16.35 3.54
N VAL A 287 -13.20 -16.40 4.75
CA VAL A 287 -13.41 -15.22 5.58
C VAL A 287 -12.09 -14.51 5.88
N LYS A 288 -11.03 -15.26 6.21
CA LYS A 288 -9.69 -14.69 6.41
C LYS A 288 -9.18 -14.00 5.15
N MET A 289 -9.29 -14.64 4.00
CA MET A 289 -8.85 -14.07 2.72
C MET A 289 -9.60 -12.80 2.32
N THR A 290 -10.91 -12.73 2.57
CA THR A 290 -11.72 -11.55 2.23
C THR A 290 -11.49 -10.40 3.21
N ASN A 291 -11.22 -10.70 4.48
CA ASN A 291 -11.01 -9.69 5.52
C ASN A 291 -9.57 -9.15 5.57
N GLU A 292 -8.55 -9.95 5.24
CA GLU A 292 -7.14 -9.51 5.27
C GLU A 292 -6.80 -8.45 4.21
N LYS A 293 -7.70 -8.16 3.24
CA LYS A 293 -7.56 -7.03 2.30
C LYS A 293 -8.43 -5.82 2.64
N SER A 294 -9.36 -5.90 3.59
CA SER A 294 -9.94 -4.71 4.20
C SER A 294 -9.00 -4.25 5.30
N GLU A 295 -7.92 -3.56 4.91
CA GLU A 295 -7.27 -2.67 5.87
C GLU A 295 -8.37 -1.72 6.35
N ASN A 296 -8.80 -1.88 7.60
CA ASN A 296 -9.71 -0.95 8.24
C ASN A 296 -8.92 0.31 8.50
N ILE A 297 -8.91 1.22 7.52
CA ILE A 297 -8.18 2.47 7.64
C ILE A 297 -9.00 3.37 8.55
N VAL A 298 -8.34 3.85 9.60
CA VAL A 298 -8.93 4.84 10.50
C VAL A 298 -8.36 6.21 10.15
N VAL A 299 -9.24 7.18 9.92
CA VAL A 299 -8.87 8.59 9.77
C VAL A 299 -9.32 9.34 11.01
N LEU A 300 -8.38 10.06 11.63
CA LEU A 300 -8.63 10.84 12.83
C LEU A 300 -8.86 12.31 12.45
N GLY A 301 -10.05 12.83 12.77
CA GLY A 301 -10.51 14.17 12.46
C GLY A 301 -11.29 14.26 11.13
N ALA A 302 -12.44 14.91 11.17
CA ALA A 302 -13.27 15.24 10.02
C ALA A 302 -13.10 16.71 9.58
N GLY A 303 -11.88 17.25 9.66
CA GLY A 303 -11.51 18.48 8.96
C GLY A 303 -11.36 18.24 7.45
N ILE A 304 -11.16 19.31 6.67
CA ILE A 304 -11.01 19.20 5.20
C ILE A 304 -9.97 18.15 4.75
N ALA A 305 -8.84 18.06 5.46
CA ALA A 305 -7.79 17.08 5.16
C ALA A 305 -8.26 15.65 5.42
N GLY A 306 -8.90 15.39 6.57
CA GLY A 306 -9.42 14.07 6.92
C GLY A 306 -10.58 13.64 6.02
N ILE A 307 -11.49 14.57 5.70
CA ILE A 307 -12.58 14.35 4.73
C ILE A 307 -12.01 13.98 3.37
N SER A 308 -11.06 14.74 2.84
CA SER A 308 -10.45 14.48 1.54
C SER A 308 -9.71 13.14 1.54
N ALA A 309 -8.92 12.84 2.57
CA ALA A 309 -8.21 11.58 2.70
C ALA A 309 -9.19 10.38 2.69
N ALA A 310 -10.22 10.42 3.52
CA ALA A 310 -11.22 9.36 3.58
C ALA A 310 -11.99 9.21 2.26
N TYR A 311 -12.34 10.33 1.64
CA TYR A 311 -13.02 10.34 0.34
C TYR A 311 -12.19 9.62 -0.71
N HIS A 312 -10.92 10.00 -0.89
CA HIS A 312 -10.05 9.39 -1.89
C HIS A 312 -9.70 7.93 -1.59
N LEU A 313 -9.53 7.56 -0.31
CA LEU A 313 -9.37 6.16 0.10
C LEU A 313 -10.59 5.32 -0.27
N LYS A 314 -11.80 5.86 -0.08
CA LYS A 314 -13.03 5.18 -0.47
C LYS A 314 -13.16 5.03 -1.99
N GLN A 315 -12.76 6.04 -2.78
CA GLN A 315 -12.70 5.92 -4.25
C GLN A 315 -11.74 4.80 -4.71
N GLN A 316 -10.78 4.40 -3.87
CA GLN A 316 -9.89 3.27 -4.11
C GLN A 316 -10.43 1.93 -3.54
N ASN A 317 -11.72 1.88 -3.18
CA ASN A 317 -12.39 0.72 -2.57
C ASN A 317 -11.76 0.24 -1.25
N LYS A 318 -11.12 1.13 -0.49
CA LYS A 318 -10.64 0.84 0.87
C LYS A 318 -11.79 1.02 1.87
N GLN A 319 -11.84 0.17 2.89
CA GLN A 319 -12.71 0.42 4.05
C GLN A 319 -12.07 1.51 4.91
N VAL A 320 -12.79 2.60 5.11
CA VAL A 320 -12.32 3.74 5.91
C VAL A 320 -13.41 4.20 6.87
N LYS A 321 -13.03 4.43 8.13
CA LYS A 321 -13.87 5.03 9.15
C LYS A 321 -13.21 6.31 9.65
N VAL A 322 -13.97 7.41 9.68
CA VAL A 322 -13.50 8.69 10.21
C VAL A 322 -14.03 8.86 11.63
N PHE A 323 -13.17 9.29 12.55
CA PHE A 323 -13.57 9.65 13.91
C PHE A 323 -13.35 11.15 14.15
N GLU A 324 -14.40 11.84 14.60
CA GLU A 324 -14.38 13.28 14.85
C GLU A 324 -14.77 13.56 16.30
N LYS A 325 -14.01 14.44 16.97
CA LYS A 325 -14.27 14.83 18.36
C LYS A 325 -15.55 15.66 18.48
N ASN A 326 -15.78 16.57 17.54
CA ASN A 326 -16.95 17.43 17.52
C ASN A 326 -18.21 16.66 17.09
N ASN A 327 -19.37 17.28 17.27
CA ASN A 327 -20.66 16.78 16.79
C ASN A 327 -20.96 17.16 15.32
N ASP A 328 -20.01 17.80 14.65
CA ASP A 328 -20.11 18.29 13.27
C ASP A 328 -18.75 18.15 12.57
N HIS A 329 -18.75 18.21 11.24
CA HIS A 329 -17.56 18.08 10.40
C HIS A 329 -17.06 19.45 9.91
N GLY A 330 -15.93 19.44 9.22
CA GLY A 330 -15.34 20.61 8.56
C GLY A 330 -14.18 21.23 9.35
N GLY A 331 -14.05 20.98 10.65
CA GLY A 331 -12.99 21.56 11.48
C GLY A 331 -12.94 23.09 11.35
N LEU A 332 -11.79 23.64 10.93
CA LEU A 332 -11.62 25.08 10.68
C LEU A 332 -12.42 25.62 9.48
N CYS A 333 -12.88 24.74 8.59
CA CYS A 333 -13.80 25.10 7.50
C CYS A 333 -15.27 25.09 7.96
N GLY A 334 -15.54 24.59 9.17
CA GLY A 334 -16.85 24.64 9.82
C GLY A 334 -17.24 26.05 10.24
N GLY A 335 -18.41 26.16 10.87
CA GLY A 335 -18.94 27.41 11.36
C GLY A 335 -20.15 27.18 12.25
N PHE A 336 -20.74 28.28 12.71
CA PHE A 336 -21.93 28.27 13.55
C PHE A 336 -22.94 29.31 13.08
N PHE A 337 -24.20 29.06 13.39
CA PHE A 337 -25.31 29.94 13.04
C PHE A 337 -25.78 30.72 14.27
N VAL A 338 -26.03 32.02 14.07
CA VAL A 338 -26.57 32.91 15.09
C VAL A 338 -27.91 33.43 14.61
N ASP A 339 -28.97 33.05 15.32
CA ASP A 339 -30.31 33.62 15.17
C ASP A 339 -30.51 34.69 16.24
N SER A 340 -30.66 35.95 15.81
CA SER A 340 -30.77 37.09 16.71
C SER A 340 -31.84 38.08 16.25
N ILE A 341 -32.23 39.01 17.12
CA ILE A 341 -33.13 40.11 16.76
C ILE A 341 -32.61 40.97 15.59
N LYS A 342 -31.29 40.97 15.34
CA LYS A 342 -30.65 41.71 14.24
C LYS A 342 -30.64 40.93 12.92
N GLY A 343 -31.08 39.67 12.95
CA GLY A 343 -31.11 38.78 11.80
C GLY A 343 -30.40 37.45 12.06
N LYS A 344 -30.31 36.70 10.96
CA LYS A 344 -29.84 35.32 10.87
C LYS A 344 -28.51 35.30 10.15
N PHE A 345 -27.44 34.93 10.87
CA PHE A 345 -26.07 35.03 10.37
C PHE A 345 -25.33 33.71 10.49
N TRP A 346 -24.53 33.40 9.48
CA TRP A 346 -23.55 32.33 9.53
C TRP A 346 -22.17 32.90 9.80
N PHE A 347 -21.42 32.28 10.71
CA PHE A 347 -20.04 32.63 11.03
C PHE A 347 -19.15 31.41 10.78
N ASP A 348 -18.14 31.56 9.91
CA ASP A 348 -17.11 30.54 9.75
C ASP A 348 -16.08 30.63 10.87
N ASN A 349 -15.50 29.48 11.24
CA ASN A 349 -14.49 29.41 12.28
C ASN A 349 -13.16 30.07 11.87
N ALA A 350 -12.75 29.92 10.61
CA ALA A 350 -11.50 30.50 10.10
C ALA A 350 -11.47 30.75 8.59
N VAL A 351 -11.93 29.79 7.78
CA VAL A 351 -11.81 29.91 6.31
C VAL A 351 -13.02 30.66 5.76
N HIS A 352 -12.75 31.74 5.03
CA HIS A 352 -13.81 32.63 4.57
C HIS A 352 -14.05 32.60 3.06
N LEU A 353 -13.06 32.25 2.24
CA LEU A 353 -13.16 32.34 0.77
C LEU A 353 -12.27 31.31 0.09
N SER A 354 -12.78 30.66 -0.96
CA SER A 354 -11.98 29.74 -1.79
C SER A 354 -11.43 30.50 -2.98
N PHE A 355 -10.15 30.30 -3.29
CA PHE A 355 -9.49 30.81 -4.49
C PHE A 355 -8.71 29.69 -5.17
N ALA A 356 -9.22 28.46 -5.06
CA ALA A 356 -8.60 27.26 -5.62
C ALA A 356 -8.40 27.41 -7.14
N LYS A 357 -7.15 27.18 -7.57
CA LYS A 357 -6.77 27.16 -8.99
C LYS A 357 -6.87 25.76 -9.59
N ASP A 358 -6.72 24.73 -8.76
CA ASP A 358 -6.78 23.34 -9.19
C ASP A 358 -8.19 22.97 -9.66
N GLU A 359 -8.29 22.43 -10.86
CA GLU A 359 -9.57 22.11 -11.50
C GLU A 359 -10.30 20.98 -10.77
N SER A 360 -9.57 19.99 -10.23
CA SER A 360 -10.17 18.88 -9.49
C SER A 360 -10.82 19.36 -8.18
N VAL A 361 -10.15 20.28 -7.48
CA VAL A 361 -10.67 20.91 -6.26
C VAL A 361 -11.90 21.77 -6.59
N ARG A 362 -11.84 22.60 -7.64
CA ARG A 362 -12.97 23.42 -8.08
C ARG A 362 -14.17 22.54 -8.43
N LYS A 363 -13.96 21.46 -9.16
CA LYS A 363 -15.01 20.52 -9.52
C LYS A 363 -15.67 19.90 -8.29
N ALA A 364 -14.88 19.46 -7.31
CA ALA A 364 -15.39 18.89 -6.06
C ALA A 364 -16.18 19.92 -5.22
N PHE A 365 -15.70 21.15 -5.13
CA PHE A 365 -16.35 22.21 -4.35
C PHE A 365 -17.64 22.67 -5.03
N PHE A 366 -17.59 22.97 -6.33
CA PHE A 366 -18.71 23.60 -7.03
C PHE A 366 -19.81 22.61 -7.42
N SER A 367 -19.51 21.31 -7.45
CA SER A 367 -20.55 20.27 -7.48
C SER A 367 -21.30 20.16 -6.16
N SER A 368 -20.65 20.48 -5.04
CA SER A 368 -21.22 20.40 -3.69
C SER A 368 -22.11 21.59 -3.35
N ALA A 369 -21.73 22.81 -3.78
CA ALA A 369 -22.48 24.01 -3.47
C ALA A 369 -22.43 25.08 -4.58
N LYS A 370 -23.58 25.71 -4.82
CA LYS A 370 -23.65 26.99 -5.54
C LYS A 370 -22.94 28.08 -4.73
N HIS A 371 -22.27 28.98 -5.41
CA HIS A 371 -21.44 30.00 -4.78
C HIS A 371 -21.61 31.37 -5.43
N HIS A 372 -21.30 32.40 -4.65
CA HIS A 372 -21.02 33.74 -5.16
C HIS A 372 -19.57 33.84 -5.60
N THR A 373 -19.33 34.67 -6.61
CA THR A 373 -17.98 35.04 -7.06
C THR A 373 -17.73 36.49 -6.69
N HIS A 374 -16.58 36.76 -6.09
CA HIS A 374 -16.12 38.08 -5.72
C HIS A 374 -14.75 38.34 -6.34
N ILE A 375 -14.60 39.50 -6.99
CA ILE A 375 -13.30 40.00 -7.43
C ILE A 375 -12.73 40.81 -6.27
N PRO A 376 -11.61 40.39 -5.65
CA PRO A 376 -11.07 41.05 -4.47
C PRO A 376 -10.61 42.47 -4.80
N LYS A 377 -10.88 43.39 -3.89
CA LYS A 377 -10.35 44.77 -3.90
C LYS A 377 -9.40 44.96 -2.71
N PRO A 378 -8.14 44.49 -2.82
CA PRO A 378 -7.22 44.52 -1.70
C PRO A 378 -6.68 45.93 -1.48
N LEU A 379 -6.82 46.44 -0.25
CA LEU A 379 -6.36 47.75 0.18
C LEU A 379 -5.59 47.61 1.50
N ASN A 380 -4.60 48.48 1.68
CA ASN A 380 -3.87 48.70 2.92
C ASN A 380 -4.41 49.97 3.58
N TYR A 381 -4.51 49.97 4.91
CA TYR A 381 -4.84 51.16 5.67
C TYR A 381 -3.57 51.68 6.35
N TYR A 382 -3.20 52.93 6.06
CA TYR A 382 -1.98 53.56 6.54
C TYR A 382 -2.28 54.98 7.02
N ASN A 383 -2.23 55.21 8.34
CA ASN A 383 -2.37 56.53 8.98
C ASN A 383 -3.55 57.37 8.45
N GLY A 384 -4.74 56.78 8.36
CA GLY A 384 -5.93 57.47 7.85
C GLY A 384 -6.17 57.36 6.35
N ILE A 385 -5.22 56.81 5.60
CA ILE A 385 -5.24 56.77 4.13
C ILE A 385 -5.40 55.32 3.65
N TRP A 386 -6.26 55.12 2.65
CA TRP A 386 -6.38 53.85 1.94
C TRP A 386 -5.41 53.82 0.77
N VAL A 387 -4.56 52.79 0.74
CA VAL A 387 -3.51 52.58 -0.26
C VAL A 387 -3.80 51.26 -0.97
N LYS A 388 -3.79 51.21 -2.30
CA LYS A 388 -3.98 49.95 -3.03
C LYS A 388 -2.90 48.93 -2.65
N HIS A 389 -3.23 47.64 -2.73
CA HIS A 389 -2.27 46.56 -2.51
C HIS A 389 -1.74 46.03 -3.85
N PRO A 390 -0.42 45.75 -3.97
CA PRO A 390 0.63 45.89 -2.97
C PRO A 390 1.05 47.36 -2.77
N ALA A 391 1.40 47.76 -1.55
CA ALA A 391 1.71 49.18 -1.25
C ALA A 391 2.94 49.69 -2.04
N GLN A 392 3.87 48.80 -2.36
CA GLN A 392 5.16 49.08 -2.98
C GLN A 392 5.04 49.79 -4.35
N ASN A 393 3.99 49.50 -5.13
CA ASN A 393 3.72 50.12 -6.43
C ASN A 393 2.42 50.94 -6.44
N ASN A 394 1.93 51.37 -5.28
CA ASN A 394 0.64 52.05 -5.14
C ASN A 394 0.72 53.28 -4.22
N LEU A 395 1.79 54.05 -4.35
CA LEU A 395 2.14 55.14 -3.42
C LEU A 395 1.36 56.44 -3.65
N TYR A 396 0.55 56.54 -4.70
CA TYR A 396 -0.10 57.80 -5.12
C TYR A 396 -0.84 58.53 -4.00
N ALA A 397 -1.58 57.81 -3.18
CA ALA A 397 -2.38 58.37 -2.10
C ALA A 397 -1.55 58.88 -0.89
N LEU A 398 -0.27 58.50 -0.79
CA LEU A 398 0.57 58.86 0.36
C LEU A 398 1.07 60.33 0.27
N PRO A 399 1.38 60.97 1.40
CA PRO A 399 2.04 62.27 1.41
C PRO A 399 3.41 62.24 0.72
N LEU A 400 3.82 63.34 0.09
CA LEU A 400 5.04 63.42 -0.73
C LEU A 400 6.30 63.03 0.05
N ASP A 401 6.44 63.49 1.29
CA ASP A 401 7.56 63.16 2.18
C ASP A 401 7.64 61.65 2.45
N ILE A 402 6.49 61.00 2.66
CA ILE A 402 6.40 59.55 2.84
C ILE A 402 6.73 58.81 1.55
N LYS A 403 6.23 59.26 0.40
CA LYS A 403 6.59 58.68 -0.91
C LYS A 403 8.11 58.71 -1.11
N LEU A 404 8.73 59.87 -0.90
CA LEU A 404 10.17 60.05 -1.06
C LEU A 404 10.96 59.17 -0.10
N LYS A 405 10.53 59.06 1.16
CA LYS A 405 11.14 58.17 2.15
C LYS A 405 11.08 56.70 1.69
N ALA A 406 9.90 56.23 1.30
CA ALA A 406 9.67 54.86 0.88
C ALA A 406 10.49 54.48 -0.37
N ILE A 407 10.51 55.36 -1.37
CA ILE A 407 11.24 55.13 -2.63
C ILE A 407 12.75 55.13 -2.39
N LYS A 408 13.28 56.10 -1.63
CA LYS A 408 14.71 56.17 -1.33
C LYS A 408 15.18 54.94 -0.56
N ASP A 409 14.45 54.54 0.47
CA ASP A 409 14.77 53.37 1.29
C ASP A 409 14.86 52.09 0.46
N MET A 410 13.92 51.86 -0.45
CA MET A 410 13.92 50.68 -1.30
C MET A 410 15.00 50.72 -2.40
N LEU A 411 15.28 51.89 -2.99
CA LEU A 411 16.32 52.03 -4.03
C LEU A 411 17.74 52.02 -3.45
N GLN A 412 17.91 52.46 -2.21
CA GLN A 412 19.19 52.48 -1.48
C GLN A 412 19.30 51.30 -0.51
N ASN A 413 18.57 50.22 -0.79
CA ASN A 413 18.42 49.10 0.13
C ASN A 413 19.75 48.39 0.39
N THR A 414 20.33 48.62 1.57
CA THR A 414 21.59 48.01 2.00
C THR A 414 21.46 46.52 2.33
N TYR A 415 20.23 45.99 2.37
CA TYR A 415 19.95 44.59 2.70
C TYR A 415 19.90 43.67 1.46
N GLU A 416 20.02 44.20 0.23
CA GLU A 416 19.81 43.38 -0.98
C GLU A 416 20.79 42.18 -1.09
N ASN A 417 22.00 42.31 -0.53
CA ASN A 417 23.05 41.29 -0.58
C ASN A 417 23.29 40.56 0.76
N ILE A 418 22.39 40.71 1.74
CA ILE A 418 22.57 39.99 3.02
C ILE A 418 22.18 38.52 2.89
N LYS A 419 22.86 37.67 3.66
CA LYS A 419 22.41 36.29 3.85
C LYS A 419 21.11 36.31 4.68
N VAL A 420 20.05 35.76 4.11
CA VAL A 420 18.72 35.72 4.73
C VAL A 420 18.59 34.49 5.62
N GLU A 421 18.33 34.70 6.91
CA GLU A 421 18.15 33.65 7.93
C GLU A 421 16.72 33.57 8.47
N ASN A 422 15.96 34.67 8.38
CA ASN A 422 14.56 34.73 8.81
C ASN A 422 13.71 35.62 7.88
N PHE A 423 12.40 35.62 8.11
CA PHE A 423 11.47 36.33 7.26
C PHE A 423 11.58 37.86 7.38
N GLU A 424 12.02 38.40 8.51
CA GLU A 424 12.32 39.84 8.67
C GLU A 424 13.44 40.30 7.72
N GLN A 425 14.56 39.57 7.75
CA GLN A 425 15.69 39.83 6.86
C GLN A 425 15.31 39.65 5.39
N TRP A 426 14.45 38.67 5.09
CA TRP A 426 13.92 38.48 3.74
C TRP A 426 13.12 39.70 3.29
N LEU A 427 12.19 40.20 4.12
CA LEU A 427 11.41 41.40 3.82
C LEU A 427 12.31 42.62 3.58
N LYS A 428 13.27 42.87 4.49
CA LYS A 428 14.22 43.99 4.36
C LYS A 428 15.06 43.86 3.08
N ALA A 429 15.57 42.66 2.77
CA ALA A 429 16.32 42.42 1.53
C ALA A 429 15.48 42.65 0.26
N GLN A 430 14.17 42.40 0.31
CA GLN A 430 13.28 42.62 -0.85
C GLN A 430 12.78 44.06 -0.99
N TYR A 431 12.47 44.73 0.13
CA TYR A 431 11.66 45.95 0.12
C TYR A 431 12.27 47.15 0.86
N GLY A 432 13.45 47.01 1.46
CA GLY A 432 14.00 48.03 2.37
C GLY A 432 13.30 48.00 3.74
N GLU A 433 13.69 48.90 4.64
CA GLU A 433 13.12 48.97 5.99
C GLU A 433 11.68 49.48 5.98
N PHE A 434 11.38 50.51 5.17
CA PHE A 434 10.11 51.22 5.21
C PHE A 434 8.94 50.30 4.91
N PHE A 435 8.92 49.63 3.75
CA PHE A 435 7.79 48.75 3.39
C PHE A 435 7.70 47.53 4.29
N SER A 436 8.86 47.03 4.73
CA SER A 436 8.92 45.89 5.62
C SER A 436 8.27 46.23 6.96
N GLU A 437 8.67 47.32 7.61
CA GLU A 437 8.20 47.71 8.93
C GLU A 437 6.78 48.29 8.91
N GLU A 438 6.46 49.14 7.92
CA GLU A 438 5.19 49.86 7.89
C GLU A 438 4.01 49.03 7.37
N PHE A 439 4.28 47.98 6.57
CA PHE A 439 3.24 47.16 5.96
C PHE A 439 3.40 45.68 6.31
N SER A 440 4.45 45.02 5.82
CA SER A 440 4.54 43.56 5.87
C SER A 440 4.67 43.01 7.29
N MET A 441 5.54 43.58 8.12
CA MET A 441 5.75 43.12 9.50
C MET A 441 4.54 43.42 10.40
N LYS A 442 3.85 44.56 10.19
CA LYS A 442 2.58 44.85 10.91
C LYS A 442 1.50 43.83 10.53
N TYR A 443 1.38 43.51 9.23
CA TYR A 443 0.47 42.45 8.79
C TYR A 443 0.86 41.09 9.37
N THR A 444 2.16 40.79 9.45
CA THR A 444 2.66 39.56 10.05
C THR A 444 2.25 39.42 11.51
N ARG A 445 2.49 40.45 12.34
CA ARG A 445 2.03 40.43 13.74
C ARG A 445 0.52 40.27 13.85
N LYS A 446 -0.25 40.96 13.00
CA LYS A 446 -1.71 40.88 12.99
C LYS A 446 -2.22 39.49 12.64
N TYR A 447 -1.66 38.87 11.60
CA TYR A 447 -2.18 37.62 11.05
C TYR A 447 -1.58 36.38 11.72
N TRP A 448 -0.26 36.38 11.93
CA TRP A 448 0.49 35.25 12.50
C TRP A 448 0.67 35.33 14.00
N THR A 449 0.36 36.47 14.63
CA THR A 449 0.57 36.70 16.07
C THR A 449 2.02 36.53 16.52
N LEU A 450 2.97 36.64 15.58
CA LEU A 450 4.41 36.50 15.76
C LEU A 450 5.15 37.66 15.08
N ASP A 451 6.37 37.94 15.53
CA ASP A 451 7.26 38.85 14.83
C ASP A 451 7.84 38.19 13.57
N ALA A 452 8.18 39.00 12.56
CA ALA A 452 8.73 38.48 11.31
C ALA A 452 10.08 37.76 11.50
N LYS A 453 10.88 38.14 12.51
CA LYS A 453 12.15 37.45 12.83
C LYS A 453 11.95 36.01 13.31
N ASP A 454 10.76 35.68 13.80
CA ASP A 454 10.43 34.35 14.35
C ASP A 454 9.83 33.43 13.27
N LEU A 455 9.68 33.91 12.02
CA LEU A 455 9.17 33.13 10.90
C LEU A 455 10.29 32.70 9.95
N ASN A 456 10.15 31.50 9.38
CA ASN A 456 11.07 30.98 8.37
C ASN A 456 10.76 31.54 6.97
N THR A 457 11.67 31.30 6.02
CA THR A 457 11.61 31.78 4.64
C THR A 457 11.21 30.69 3.65
N ASN A 458 10.37 29.73 4.05
CA ASN A 458 9.98 28.62 3.20
C ASN A 458 9.45 29.12 1.83
N PRO A 459 10.03 28.67 0.69
CA PRO A 459 9.63 29.11 -0.64
C PRO A 459 8.14 28.96 -0.96
N MET A 460 7.46 27.97 -0.37
CA MET A 460 6.00 27.80 -0.52
C MET A 460 5.20 28.93 0.13
N PHE A 461 5.76 29.59 1.15
CA PHE A 461 5.14 30.72 1.84
C PHE A 461 5.49 32.05 1.15
N VAL A 462 6.77 32.32 0.92
CA VAL A 462 7.23 33.61 0.38
C VAL A 462 7.06 33.75 -1.13
N GLY A 463 7.29 32.70 -1.92
CA GLY A 463 7.34 32.80 -3.39
C GLY A 463 6.05 33.29 -4.06
N PRO A 464 4.92 32.58 -3.94
CA PRO A 464 3.70 32.91 -4.70
C PRO A 464 2.87 34.06 -4.10
N ARG A 465 3.22 34.54 -2.89
CA ARG A 465 2.41 35.50 -2.12
C ARG A 465 3.00 36.90 -2.06
N PHE A 466 4.29 37.05 -2.35
CA PHE A 466 4.99 38.33 -2.30
C PHE A 466 5.46 38.73 -3.69
N TYR A 467 5.23 39.99 -4.03
CA TYR A 467 5.51 40.55 -5.34
C TYR A 467 6.59 41.63 -5.20
N LYS A 468 7.60 41.61 -6.08
CA LYS A 468 8.64 42.63 -6.16
C LYS A 468 8.37 43.49 -7.40
N PRO A 469 7.92 44.75 -7.24
CA PRO A 469 7.73 45.64 -8.39
C PRO A 469 9.07 46.09 -8.98
N SER A 470 9.05 46.42 -10.27
CA SER A 470 10.12 47.14 -10.94
C SER A 470 10.17 48.61 -10.50
N VAL A 471 11.33 49.26 -10.70
CA VAL A 471 11.51 50.70 -10.40
C VAL A 471 10.47 51.55 -11.14
N ASP A 472 10.18 51.22 -12.40
CA ASP A 472 9.17 51.93 -13.19
C ASP A 472 7.78 51.80 -12.56
N GLU A 473 7.37 50.61 -12.12
CA GLU A 473 6.08 50.42 -11.45
C GLU A 473 5.96 51.21 -10.15
N ILE A 474 7.06 51.35 -9.40
CA ILE A 474 7.12 52.14 -8.17
C ILE A 474 6.95 53.63 -8.49
N LEU A 475 7.70 54.14 -9.47
CA LEU A 475 7.65 55.54 -9.88
C LEU A 475 6.29 55.90 -10.49
N THR A 476 5.76 55.05 -11.38
CA THR A 476 4.41 55.20 -11.94
C THR A 476 3.37 55.19 -10.82
N GLY A 477 3.46 54.24 -9.89
CA GLY A 477 2.54 54.13 -8.77
C GLY A 477 2.63 55.27 -7.75
N ALA A 478 3.71 56.05 -7.75
CA ALA A 478 3.82 57.28 -6.96
C ALA A 478 3.15 58.48 -7.63
N MET A 479 3.07 58.48 -8.97
CA MET A 479 2.59 59.58 -9.80
C MET A 479 1.17 59.37 -10.37
N SER A 480 0.67 58.14 -10.38
CA SER A 480 -0.64 57.77 -10.93
C SER A 480 -1.39 56.79 -10.03
N GLU A 481 -2.73 56.90 -10.01
CA GLU A 481 -3.61 55.87 -9.43
C GLU A 481 -3.83 54.68 -10.36
N ASP A 482 -3.49 54.81 -11.64
CA ASP A 482 -3.67 53.77 -12.65
C ASP A 482 -2.47 52.80 -12.62
N THR A 483 -2.60 51.78 -11.78
CA THR A 483 -1.57 50.81 -11.46
C THR A 483 -2.13 49.38 -11.55
N PRO A 484 -1.30 48.39 -11.91
CA PRO A 484 -1.74 47.01 -12.02
C PRO A 484 -2.15 46.44 -10.66
N VAL A 485 -3.36 45.87 -10.57
CA VAL A 485 -3.80 45.13 -9.38
C VAL A 485 -3.05 43.81 -9.32
N THR A 486 -2.05 43.75 -8.45
CA THR A 486 -1.20 42.57 -8.31
C THR A 486 -1.55 41.82 -7.02
N TYR A 487 -2.54 40.93 -7.12
CA TYR A 487 -3.00 40.11 -6.01
C TYR A 487 -3.11 38.64 -6.42
N TYR A 488 -2.71 37.74 -5.52
CA TYR A 488 -2.51 36.33 -5.84
C TYR A 488 -3.81 35.57 -6.15
N ALA A 489 -4.95 36.09 -5.69
CA ALA A 489 -6.29 35.56 -5.97
C ALA A 489 -7.04 36.51 -6.92
N LYS A 490 -7.34 36.04 -8.13
CA LYS A 490 -8.12 36.83 -9.12
C LYS A 490 -9.62 36.81 -8.84
N GLU A 491 -10.10 35.70 -8.33
CA GLU A 491 -11.49 35.47 -7.98
C GLU A 491 -11.56 34.71 -6.66
N MET A 492 -12.60 35.01 -5.87
CA MET A 492 -12.90 34.38 -4.61
C MET A 492 -14.32 33.84 -4.63
N TYR A 493 -14.49 32.63 -4.11
CA TYR A 493 -15.76 31.91 -4.14
C TYR A 493 -16.24 31.63 -2.72
N TYR A 494 -17.53 31.88 -2.47
CA TYR A 494 -18.18 31.58 -1.20
C TYR A 494 -19.54 30.93 -1.39
N PRO A 495 -19.89 29.87 -0.66
CA PRO A 495 -21.19 29.23 -0.80
C PRO A 495 -22.35 30.17 -0.50
N ILE A 496 -23.45 30.04 -1.25
CA ILE A 496 -24.65 30.85 -1.04
C ILE A 496 -25.35 30.49 0.29
N LYS A 497 -25.22 29.23 0.74
CA LYS A 497 -25.79 28.71 1.98
C LYS A 497 -24.82 27.75 2.66
N GLY A 498 -24.89 27.68 3.99
CA GLY A 498 -24.19 26.67 4.78
C GLY A 498 -22.73 26.96 5.10
N GLY A 499 -22.26 28.18 4.86
CA GLY A 499 -20.88 28.56 5.15
C GLY A 499 -19.85 27.94 4.23
N TYR A 500 -18.57 28.14 4.54
CA TYR A 500 -17.49 27.55 3.76
C TYR A 500 -17.56 26.01 3.72
N LYS A 501 -17.98 25.36 4.82
CA LYS A 501 -18.11 23.89 4.90
C LYS A 501 -19.04 23.30 3.84
N ALA A 502 -19.97 24.08 3.28
CA ALA A 502 -20.87 23.60 2.22
C ALA A 502 -20.12 23.06 0.99
N PHE A 503 -18.89 23.53 0.73
CA PHE A 503 -18.04 22.96 -0.32
C PHE A 503 -17.56 21.53 -0.05
N LEU A 504 -17.65 21.04 1.18
CA LEU A 504 -17.21 19.71 1.59
C LEU A 504 -18.34 18.68 1.56
N GLU A 505 -19.60 19.12 1.52
CA GLU A 505 -20.80 18.28 1.68
C GLU A 505 -20.88 17.13 0.68
N GLY A 506 -20.42 17.33 -0.57
CA GLY A 506 -20.40 16.27 -1.56
C GLY A 506 -19.49 15.11 -1.15
N MET A 507 -18.30 15.41 -0.64
CA MET A 507 -17.37 14.39 -0.15
C MET A 507 -17.87 13.73 1.14
N VAL A 508 -18.46 14.51 2.06
CA VAL A 508 -18.96 14.04 3.36
C VAL A 508 -20.05 13.00 3.19
N LYS A 509 -20.97 13.18 2.22
CA LYS A 509 -22.03 12.20 1.91
C LYS A 509 -21.50 10.84 1.49
N GLU A 510 -20.29 10.81 0.95
CA GLU A 510 -19.66 9.59 0.49
C GLU A 510 -18.84 8.90 1.58
N ILE A 511 -18.60 9.48 2.76
CA ILE A 511 -17.72 8.87 3.79
C ILE A 511 -18.48 8.56 5.08
N ASP A 512 -17.96 7.61 5.86
CA ASP A 512 -18.54 7.20 7.13
C ASP A 512 -17.83 7.89 8.31
N ILE A 513 -18.51 8.86 8.92
CA ILE A 513 -17.98 9.67 10.03
C ILE A 513 -18.71 9.32 11.32
N ALA A 514 -17.95 8.96 12.35
CA ALA A 514 -18.42 8.83 13.72
C ALA A 514 -18.02 10.06 14.53
N TYR A 515 -19.01 10.88 14.86
CA TYR A 515 -18.88 12.08 15.68
C TYR A 515 -18.78 11.77 17.17
N GLN A 516 -18.37 12.77 17.96
CA GLN A 516 -18.20 12.67 19.41
C GLN A 516 -17.24 11.55 19.84
N LYS A 517 -16.16 11.37 19.09
CA LYS A 517 -15.09 10.40 19.35
C LYS A 517 -13.77 11.12 19.55
N GLU A 518 -13.33 11.18 20.80
CA GLU A 518 -12.05 11.78 21.17
C GLU A 518 -10.94 10.72 21.16
N VAL A 519 -9.83 11.06 20.52
CA VAL A 519 -8.63 10.22 20.49
C VAL A 519 -7.93 10.33 21.84
N THR A 520 -7.75 9.22 22.55
CA THR A 520 -7.11 9.17 23.87
C THR A 520 -5.68 8.62 23.81
N ALA A 521 -5.43 7.67 22.91
CA ALA A 521 -4.11 7.08 22.67
C ALA A 521 -4.03 6.57 21.22
N ILE A 522 -2.80 6.45 20.72
CA ILE A 522 -2.48 5.76 19.47
C ILE A 522 -1.40 4.75 19.83
N ASP A 523 -1.72 3.46 19.73
CA ASP A 523 -0.75 2.39 19.93
C ASP A 523 0.18 2.35 18.71
N ASN A 524 1.49 2.41 18.93
CA ASN A 524 2.52 2.32 17.89
C ASN A 524 3.03 0.89 17.72
#